data_AF-A0A4Q2FIG8-F1
#
_entry.id   AF-A0A4Q2FIG8-F1
#
_cell.length_a   1.000
_cell.length_b   1.000
_cell.length_c   1.000
_cell.angle_alpha   90.00
_cell.angle_beta   90.00
_cell.angle_gamma   90.00
#
_symmetry.space_group_name_H-M   'P 1'
#
loop_
_entity.id
_entity.type
_entity.pdbx_description
1 polymer ?
#
loop_
_entity_poly.entity_id
_entity_poly.type
_entity_poly.pdbx_seq_one_letter_code
_entity_poly.pdbx_strand_id
1 'polypeptide(L)'
;MPKISISLTEQEELLLAARELVTSTSNLTSQLQGVIEKIPAVCKEGSLQSRLDELQLSRFTAKAQTFQSLTELLYNHIQTTYRATIDTDKLLAADIVNAALVNKELDAETRRALEQDPQKAFELTRDNIKETQSKPDYKGPKSEDAILYSGRTNEGGA
;
A
#
# COMPACT_ATOMS: atom_id res chain seq x y z
N MET A 1 6.66 1.81 -16.78
CA MET A 1 7.75 2.13 -15.83
C MET A 1 8.58 0.89 -15.63
N PRO A 2 9.91 0.97 -15.45
CA PRO A 2 10.73 -0.19 -15.12
C PRO A 2 10.24 -0.77 -13.78
N LYS A 3 9.91 -2.06 -13.77
CA LYS A 3 9.54 -2.82 -12.57
C LYS A 3 10.39 -4.09 -12.60
N ILE A 4 10.93 -4.47 -11.45
CA ILE A 4 11.69 -5.72 -11.33
C ILE A 4 10.70 -6.87 -11.53
N SER A 5 11.05 -7.80 -12.40
CA SER A 5 10.29 -9.03 -12.56
C SER A 5 10.81 -10.06 -11.56
N ILE A 6 10.00 -10.37 -10.56
CA ILE A 6 10.26 -11.47 -9.61
C ILE A 6 9.29 -12.60 -9.88
N SER A 7 9.77 -13.85 -9.76
CA SER A 7 8.89 -15.01 -9.81
C SER A 7 8.10 -15.11 -8.50
N LEU A 8 6.78 -15.18 -8.64
CA LEU A 8 5.86 -15.33 -7.52
C LEU A 8 5.24 -16.73 -7.52
N THR A 9 4.90 -17.21 -6.34
CA THR A 9 3.99 -18.35 -6.16
C THR A 9 2.55 -17.87 -6.27
N GLU A 10 1.60 -18.78 -6.49
CA GLU A 10 0.17 -18.45 -6.52
C GLU A 10 -0.30 -17.79 -5.21
N GLN A 11 0.24 -18.21 -4.06
CA GLN A 11 -0.10 -17.65 -2.75
C GLN A 11 0.42 -16.22 -2.59
N GLU A 12 1.60 -15.93 -3.13
CA GLU A 12 2.17 -14.58 -3.14
C GLU A 12 1.43 -13.65 -4.09
N GLU A 13 1.05 -14.13 -5.27
CA GLU A 13 0.19 -13.38 -6.20
C GLU A 13 -1.15 -13.05 -5.57
N LEU A 14 -1.78 -14.02 -4.90
CA LEU A 14 -3.03 -13.82 -4.17
C LEU A 14 -2.88 -12.77 -3.06
N LEU A 15 -1.79 -12.82 -2.30
CA LEU A 15 -1.51 -11.83 -1.25
C LEU A 15 -1.34 -10.42 -1.83
N LEU A 16 -0.60 -10.28 -2.94
CA LEU A 16 -0.42 -8.99 -3.61
C LEU A 16 -1.73 -8.45 -4.17
N ALA A 17 -2.57 -9.29 -4.76
CA ALA A 17 -3.90 -8.88 -5.23
C ALA A 17 -4.81 -8.41 -4.08
N ALA A 18 -4.79 -9.11 -2.94
CA ALA A 18 -5.51 -8.69 -1.75
C ALA A 18 -4.99 -7.36 -1.20
N ARG A 19 -3.68 -7.12 -1.26
CA ARG A 19 -3.06 -5.83 -0.88
C ARG A 19 -3.49 -4.69 -1.80
N GLU A 20 -3.51 -4.91 -3.11
CA GLU A 20 -3.98 -3.93 -4.09
C GLU A 20 -5.44 -3.55 -3.83
N LEU A 21 -6.27 -4.52 -3.45
CA LEU A 21 -7.64 -4.28 -3.06
C LEU A 21 -7.73 -3.40 -1.80
N VAL A 22 -6.95 -3.68 -0.75
CA VAL A 22 -6.86 -2.83 0.47
C VAL A 22 -6.44 -1.40 0.13
N THR A 23 -5.45 -1.24 -0.76
CA THR A 23 -4.96 0.08 -1.16
C THR A 23 -6.04 0.84 -1.92
N SER A 24 -6.72 0.17 -2.84
CA SER A 24 -7.80 0.77 -3.64
C SER A 24 -8.98 1.21 -2.77
N THR A 25 -9.38 0.40 -1.79
CA THR A 25 -10.48 0.75 -0.88
C THR A 25 -10.10 1.86 0.09
N SER A 26 -8.85 1.91 0.58
CA SER A 26 -8.35 3.02 1.39
C SER A 26 -8.37 4.35 0.63
N ASN A 27 -7.94 4.35 -0.64
CA ASN A 27 -7.99 5.52 -1.51
C ASN A 27 -9.44 5.98 -1.78
N LEU A 28 -10.35 5.03 -2.07
CA LEU A 28 -11.77 5.32 -2.27
C LEU A 28 -12.39 5.97 -1.03
N THR A 29 -12.12 5.42 0.16
CA THR A 29 -12.61 5.97 1.44
C THR A 29 -12.13 7.42 1.63
N SER A 30 -10.85 7.67 1.39
CA SER A 30 -10.25 9.00 1.54
C SER A 30 -10.84 10.01 0.55
N GLN A 31 -11.03 9.61 -0.71
CA GLN A 31 -11.65 10.46 -1.73
C GLN A 31 -13.11 10.77 -1.40
N LEU A 32 -13.90 9.77 -0.97
CA LEU A 32 -15.29 9.98 -0.56
C LEU A 32 -15.38 10.94 0.63
N GLN A 33 -14.51 10.79 1.62
CA GLN A 33 -14.43 11.71 2.75
C GLN A 33 -14.14 13.14 2.29
N GLY A 34 -13.11 13.32 1.44
CA GLY A 34 -12.76 14.64 0.92
C GLY A 34 -13.86 15.30 0.07
N VAL A 35 -14.65 14.52 -0.69
CA VAL A 35 -15.82 15.04 -1.41
C VAL A 35 -16.90 15.47 -0.42
N ILE A 36 -17.23 14.63 0.56
CA ILE A 36 -18.31 14.87 1.52
C ILE A 36 -18.04 16.10 2.39
N GLU A 37 -16.79 16.31 2.80
CA GLU A 37 -16.39 17.49 3.57
C GLU A 37 -16.53 18.80 2.78
N LYS A 38 -16.41 18.76 1.45
CA LYS A 38 -16.53 19.94 0.57
C LYS A 38 -17.96 20.28 0.18
N ILE A 39 -18.87 19.30 0.16
CA ILE A 39 -20.27 19.48 -0.24
C ILE A 39 -20.97 20.64 0.52
N PRO A 40 -20.90 20.73 1.86
CA PRO A 40 -21.54 21.82 2.60
C PRO A 40 -21.07 23.21 2.17
N ALA A 41 -19.78 23.37 1.83
CA ALA A 41 -19.23 24.66 1.40
C ALA A 41 -19.79 25.09 0.03
N VAL A 42 -19.96 24.15 -0.90
CA VAL A 42 -20.52 24.41 -2.24
C VAL A 42 -22.03 24.64 -2.16
N CYS A 43 -22.73 23.93 -1.27
CA CYS A 43 -24.19 24.03 -1.13
C CYS A 43 -24.66 25.17 -0.19
N LYS A 44 -23.76 26.01 0.31
CA LYS A 44 -24.12 27.22 1.10
C LYS A 44 -24.91 28.26 0.31
N GLU A 45 -24.89 28.17 -1.02
CA GLU A 45 -25.67 29.03 -1.90
C GLU A 45 -26.65 28.17 -2.71
N GLY A 46 -27.95 28.41 -2.55
CA GLY A 46 -28.99 27.77 -3.36
C GLY A 46 -29.94 26.82 -2.62
N SER A 47 -30.86 26.22 -3.37
CA SER A 47 -32.00 25.43 -2.85
C SER A 47 -31.61 24.12 -2.14
N LEU A 48 -30.33 23.73 -2.18
CA LEU A 48 -29.82 22.52 -1.58
C LEU A 48 -29.35 22.71 -0.13
N GLN A 49 -29.16 23.95 0.33
CA GLN A 49 -28.66 24.24 1.68
C GLN A 49 -29.54 23.63 2.77
N SER A 50 -30.86 23.78 2.67
CA SER A 50 -31.83 23.25 3.63
C SER A 50 -32.00 21.73 3.58
N ARG A 51 -31.41 21.08 2.57
CA ARG A 51 -31.56 19.64 2.30
C ARG A 51 -30.27 18.85 2.54
N LEU A 52 -29.16 19.51 2.89
CA LEU A 52 -27.88 18.87 3.17
C LEU A 52 -27.99 17.76 4.23
N ASP A 53 -28.76 18.01 5.29
CA ASP A 53 -28.96 17.05 6.37
C ASP A 53 -29.80 15.84 5.94
N GLU A 54 -30.66 15.99 4.93
CA GLU A 54 -31.46 14.90 4.36
C GLU A 54 -30.63 13.92 3.54
N LEU A 55 -29.48 14.36 3.00
CA LEU A 55 -28.64 13.57 2.08
C LEU A 55 -27.86 12.46 2.80
N GLN A 56 -27.77 12.49 4.13
CA GLN A 56 -27.11 11.46 4.95
C GLN A 56 -25.72 11.06 4.41
N LEU A 57 -24.93 12.06 4.00
CA LEU A 57 -23.68 11.87 3.27
C LEU A 57 -22.66 10.99 4.01
N SER A 58 -22.67 11.03 5.34
CA SER A 58 -21.84 10.16 6.20
C SER A 58 -22.09 8.66 6.01
N ARG A 59 -23.22 8.24 5.42
CA ARG A 59 -23.48 6.83 5.09
C ARG A 59 -22.57 6.30 3.99
N PHE A 60 -22.14 7.16 3.06
CA PHE A 60 -21.23 6.75 1.98
C PHE A 60 -19.82 6.48 2.51
N THR A 61 -19.30 7.36 3.38
CA THR A 61 -18.01 7.13 4.05
C THR A 61 -18.07 5.90 4.95
N ALA A 62 -19.14 5.70 5.73
CA ALA A 62 -19.30 4.53 6.57
C ALA A 62 -19.30 3.21 5.76
N LYS A 63 -19.99 3.17 4.60
CA LYS A 63 -19.97 2.00 3.71
C LYS A 63 -18.58 1.73 3.14
N ALA A 64 -17.86 2.77 2.73
CA ALA A 64 -16.50 2.63 2.21
C ALA A 64 -15.52 2.13 3.28
N GLN A 65 -15.61 2.66 4.50
CA GLN A 65 -14.84 2.20 5.66
C GLN A 65 -15.11 0.72 5.98
N THR A 66 -16.37 0.30 5.99
CA THR A 66 -16.71 -1.12 6.18
C THR A 66 -16.09 -2.00 5.09
N PHE A 67 -16.13 -1.56 3.83
CA PHE A 67 -15.52 -2.32 2.74
C PHE A 67 -13.99 -2.39 2.89
N GLN A 68 -13.35 -1.28 3.24
CA GLN A 68 -11.91 -1.24 3.54
C GLN A 68 -11.54 -2.25 4.65
N SER A 69 -12.26 -2.25 5.77
CA SER A 69 -12.00 -3.18 6.88
C SER A 69 -12.17 -4.66 6.46
N LEU A 70 -13.15 -4.98 5.62
CA LEU A 70 -13.33 -6.33 5.09
C LEU A 70 -12.15 -6.76 4.20
N THR A 71 -11.62 -5.84 3.40
CA THR A 71 -10.47 -6.11 2.54
C THR A 71 -9.18 -6.30 3.34
N GLU A 72 -8.99 -5.54 4.42
CA GLU A 72 -7.87 -5.71 5.35
C GLU A 72 -7.95 -7.06 6.08
N LEU A 73 -9.15 -7.45 6.52
CA LEU A 73 -9.38 -8.75 7.12
C LEU A 73 -9.06 -9.90 6.15
N LEU A 74 -9.48 -9.79 4.89
CA LEU A 74 -9.19 -10.79 3.86
C LEU A 74 -7.69 -10.92 3.62
N TYR A 75 -6.98 -9.79 3.50
CA TYR A 75 -5.52 -9.78 3.36
C TYR A 75 -4.84 -10.49 4.53
N ASN A 76 -5.20 -10.12 5.77
CA ASN A 76 -4.63 -10.72 6.98
C ASN A 76 -4.92 -12.21 7.06
N HIS A 77 -6.10 -12.64 6.62
CA HIS A 77 -6.48 -14.04 6.58
C HIS A 77 -5.63 -14.84 5.58
N ILE A 78 -5.42 -14.32 4.36
CA ILE A 78 -4.55 -14.93 3.34
C ILE A 78 -3.12 -15.06 3.88
N GLN A 79 -2.59 -13.97 4.43
CA GLN A 79 -1.23 -13.94 4.98
C GLN A 79 -1.05 -14.95 6.12
N THR A 80 -2.00 -15.01 7.05
CA THR A 80 -1.97 -15.95 8.17
C THR A 80 -2.06 -17.41 7.68
N THR A 81 -2.95 -17.67 6.72
CA THR A 81 -3.19 -19.02 6.18
C THR A 81 -1.97 -19.57 5.46
N TYR A 82 -1.29 -18.72 4.67
CA TYR A 82 -0.15 -19.11 3.84
C TYR A 82 1.20 -18.64 4.41
N ARG A 83 1.28 -18.32 5.70
CA ARG A 83 2.48 -17.77 6.34
C ARG A 83 3.74 -18.63 6.12
N ALA A 84 3.59 -19.96 6.10
CA ALA A 84 4.72 -20.87 5.89
C ALA A 84 5.20 -20.95 4.43
N THR A 85 4.41 -20.44 3.47
CA THR A 85 4.66 -20.58 2.03
C THR A 85 4.92 -19.25 1.32
N ILE A 86 4.57 -18.13 1.94
CA ILE A 86 4.80 -16.78 1.41
C ILE A 86 6.13 -16.25 1.93
N ASP A 87 6.97 -15.76 1.04
CA ASP A 87 8.19 -15.03 1.40
C ASP A 87 7.91 -13.51 1.42
N THR A 88 7.53 -12.99 2.58
CA THR A 88 7.22 -11.56 2.75
C THR A 88 8.46 -10.67 2.67
N ASP A 89 9.66 -11.17 2.97
CA ASP A 89 10.93 -10.45 2.78
C ASP A 89 11.18 -10.22 1.29
N LYS A 90 10.95 -11.24 0.46
CA LYS A 90 11.00 -11.13 -1.01
C LYS A 90 10.02 -10.07 -1.51
N LEU A 91 8.75 -10.13 -1.10
CA LEU A 91 7.75 -9.18 -1.58
C LEU A 91 8.10 -7.74 -1.17
N LEU A 92 8.54 -7.55 0.08
CA LEU A 92 8.93 -6.24 0.60
C LEU A 92 10.18 -5.68 -0.11
N ALA A 93 11.17 -6.52 -0.39
CA ALA A 93 12.36 -6.12 -1.14
C ALA A 93 12.00 -5.63 -2.54
N ALA A 94 11.09 -6.33 -3.23
CA ALA A 94 10.64 -5.90 -4.55
C ALA A 94 9.92 -4.55 -4.50
N ASP A 95 9.08 -4.30 -3.49
CA ASP A 95 8.44 -2.99 -3.32
C ASP A 95 9.46 -1.87 -3.10
N ILE A 96 10.44 -2.08 -2.21
CA ILE A 96 11.48 -1.08 -1.90
C ILE A 96 12.27 -0.71 -3.14
N VAL A 97 12.72 -1.71 -3.90
CA VAL A 97 13.55 -1.46 -5.07
C VAL A 97 12.71 -0.86 -6.22
N ASN A 98 11.46 -1.28 -6.39
CA ASN A 98 10.54 -0.64 -7.34
C ASN A 98 10.25 0.83 -6.97
N ALA A 99 10.10 1.13 -5.68
CA ALA A 99 9.94 2.51 -5.21
C ALA A 99 11.20 3.35 -5.47
N ALA A 100 12.39 2.78 -5.26
CA ALA A 100 13.65 3.45 -5.56
C ALA A 100 13.80 3.77 -7.06
N LEU A 101 13.40 2.85 -7.96
CA LEU A 101 13.44 3.05 -9.41
C LEU A 101 12.60 4.25 -9.89
N VAL A 102 11.51 4.58 -9.19
CA VAL A 102 10.63 5.70 -9.56
C VAL A 102 10.88 6.96 -8.72
N ASN A 103 11.76 6.90 -7.72
CA ASN A 103 12.08 8.03 -6.86
C ASN A 103 12.88 9.10 -7.63
N LYS A 104 12.34 10.31 -7.75
CA LYS A 104 12.98 11.44 -8.44
C LYS A 104 14.13 12.06 -7.64
N GLU A 105 14.15 11.86 -6.33
CA GLU A 105 15.17 12.41 -5.42
C GLU A 105 16.38 11.47 -5.26
N LEU A 106 16.31 10.25 -5.80
CA LEU A 106 17.42 9.31 -5.79
C LEU A 106 18.58 9.88 -6.60
N ASP A 107 19.77 9.89 -6.00
CA ASP A 107 20.98 10.42 -6.61
C ASP A 107 21.34 9.65 -7.90
N ALA A 108 22.06 10.33 -8.79
CA ALA A 108 22.32 9.83 -10.12
C ALA A 108 23.23 8.58 -10.14
N GLU A 109 24.10 8.41 -9.15
CA GLU A 109 25.02 7.27 -9.06
C GLU A 109 24.25 6.01 -8.62
N THR A 110 23.48 6.12 -7.54
CA THR A 110 22.61 5.05 -7.05
C THR A 110 21.57 4.67 -8.08
N ARG A 111 20.97 5.64 -8.79
CA ARG A 111 20.03 5.37 -9.88
C ARG A 111 20.67 4.56 -11.00
N ARG A 112 21.86 4.94 -11.47
CA ARG A 112 22.57 4.21 -12.52
C ARG A 112 22.91 2.79 -12.08
N ALA A 113 23.38 2.61 -10.85
CA ALA A 113 23.67 1.28 -10.30
C ALA A 113 22.41 0.40 -10.26
N LEU A 114 21.28 0.99 -9.86
CA LEU A 114 19.98 0.31 -9.78
C LEU A 114 19.40 -0.05 -11.16
N GLU A 115 19.56 0.83 -12.15
CA GLU A 115 19.12 0.59 -13.52
C GLU A 115 20.01 -0.44 -14.26
N GLN A 116 21.30 -0.52 -13.91
CA GLN A 116 22.24 -1.48 -14.50
C GLN A 116 22.02 -2.91 -14.01
N ASP A 117 21.76 -3.10 -12.72
CA ASP A 117 21.57 -4.42 -12.12
C ASP A 117 20.46 -4.42 -11.04
N PRO A 118 19.19 -4.30 -11.46
CA PRO A 118 18.05 -4.27 -10.53
C PRO A 118 17.87 -5.59 -9.78
N GLN A 119 18.31 -6.71 -10.37
CA GLN A 119 18.20 -8.03 -9.75
C GLN A 119 19.16 -8.15 -8.56
N LYS A 120 20.41 -7.72 -8.71
CA LYS A 120 21.36 -7.68 -7.60
C LYS A 120 20.92 -6.73 -6.50
N ALA A 121 20.35 -5.57 -6.84
CA ALA A 121 19.80 -4.65 -5.85
C ALA A 121 18.64 -5.28 -5.06
N PHE A 122 17.76 -6.02 -5.74
CA PHE A 122 16.70 -6.79 -5.12
C PHE A 122 17.26 -7.85 -4.16
N GLU A 123 18.24 -8.66 -4.58
CA GLU A 123 18.84 -9.71 -3.75
C GLU A 123 19.51 -9.14 -2.51
N LEU A 124 20.32 -8.09 -2.66
CA LEU A 124 20.94 -7.38 -1.54
C LEU A 124 19.90 -6.81 -0.58
N THR A 125 18.81 -6.25 -1.09
CA THR A 125 17.75 -5.69 -0.26
C THR A 125 17.04 -6.79 0.53
N ARG A 126 16.67 -7.90 -0.11
CA ARG A 126 16.04 -9.05 0.54
C ARG A 126 16.93 -9.63 1.64
N ASP A 127 18.21 -9.84 1.34
CA ASP A 127 19.15 -10.45 2.29
C ASP A 127 19.40 -9.51 3.48
N ASN A 128 19.49 -8.19 3.23
CA ASN A 128 19.59 -7.18 4.30
C ASN A 128 18.35 -7.14 5.20
N ILE A 129 17.14 -7.26 4.63
CA ILE A 129 15.89 -7.33 5.41
C ILE A 129 15.94 -8.54 6.33
N LYS A 130 16.24 -9.71 5.77
CA LYS A 130 16.30 -10.98 6.50
C LYS A 130 17.34 -10.94 7.63
N GLU A 131 18.54 -10.45 7.35
CA GLU A 131 19.61 -10.32 8.35
C GLU A 131 19.20 -9.34 9.46
N THR A 132 18.70 -8.17 9.11
CA THR A 132 18.30 -7.12 10.07
C THR A 132 17.20 -7.61 11.00
N GLN A 133 16.19 -8.28 10.45
CA GLN A 133 15.08 -8.81 11.24
C GLN A 133 15.45 -10.01 12.11
N SER A 134 16.56 -10.69 11.82
CA SER A 134 17.06 -11.83 12.60
C SER A 134 17.86 -11.40 13.83
N LYS A 135 18.22 -10.11 13.96
CA LYS A 135 19.01 -9.60 15.08
C LYS A 135 18.20 -9.64 16.40
N PRO A 136 18.79 -10.07 17.53
CA PRO A 136 18.07 -10.21 18.81
C PRO A 136 17.50 -8.89 19.35
N ASP A 137 18.09 -7.76 18.99
CA ASP A 137 17.73 -6.41 19.44
C ASP A 137 16.84 -5.65 18.44
N TYR A 138 16.41 -6.29 17.36
CA TYR A 138 15.53 -5.67 16.36
C TYR A 138 14.15 -5.32 16.96
N LYS A 139 13.75 -4.05 16.84
CA LYS A 139 12.48 -3.51 17.35
C LYS A 139 11.55 -2.96 16.26
N GLY A 140 11.93 -3.06 14.99
CA GLY A 140 11.11 -2.58 13.87
C GLY A 140 9.97 -3.55 13.53
N PRO A 141 9.05 -3.16 12.63
CA PRO A 141 8.01 -4.07 12.12
C PRO A 141 8.65 -5.24 11.37
N LYS A 142 8.05 -6.42 11.45
CA LYS A 142 8.45 -7.54 10.59
C LYS A 142 7.97 -7.29 9.17
N SER A 143 8.56 -7.97 8.20
CA SER A 143 8.12 -7.87 6.80
C SER A 143 6.65 -8.24 6.64
N GLU A 144 6.18 -9.23 7.40
CA GLU A 144 4.77 -9.62 7.48
C GLU A 144 3.86 -8.42 7.82
N ASP A 145 4.24 -7.57 8.78
CA ASP A 145 3.44 -6.40 9.17
C ASP A 145 3.61 -5.24 8.18
N ALA A 146 4.82 -5.07 7.64
CA ALA A 146 5.16 -3.95 6.78
C ALA A 146 4.55 -4.07 5.38
N ILE A 147 4.40 -5.29 4.85
CA ILE A 147 4.04 -5.55 3.45
C ILE A 147 2.64 -5.06 3.07
N LEU A 148 1.72 -4.91 4.03
CA LEU A 148 0.39 -4.33 3.79
C LEU A 148 0.45 -2.83 3.47
N TYR A 149 1.47 -2.15 3.99
CA TYR A 149 1.63 -0.70 3.90
C TYR A 149 2.76 -0.29 2.94
N SER A 150 3.64 -1.22 2.57
CA SER A 150 4.65 -0.98 1.55
C SER A 150 4.00 -0.84 0.16
N GLY A 151 4.60 -0.01 -0.68
CA GLY A 151 4.06 0.27 -2.01
C GLY A 151 2.91 1.29 -2.04
N ARG A 152 2.48 1.84 -0.88
CA ARG A 152 1.72 3.10 -0.83
C ARG A 152 2.65 4.24 -1.25
N THR A 153 2.97 4.34 -2.53
CA THR A 153 3.66 5.52 -3.07
C THR A 153 2.78 6.73 -2.81
N ASN A 154 3.37 7.76 -2.20
CA ASN A 154 2.77 9.05 -1.91
C ASN A 154 2.07 9.66 -3.15
N GLU A 155 0.78 9.34 -3.35
CA GLU A 155 -0.16 10.18 -4.10
C GLU A 155 -1.05 10.99 -3.15
N GLY A 156 -0.54 11.28 -1.95
CA GLY A 156 -1.16 12.17 -0.97
C GLY A 156 -0.18 13.26 -0.56
N GLY A 157 0.17 14.14 -1.51
CA GLY A 157 0.70 15.45 -1.18
C GLY A 157 -0.40 16.28 -0.50
N ALA A 158 0.01 16.98 0.56
CA ALA A 158 -0.70 17.98 1.35
C ALA A 158 -1.89 18.70 0.69
#